data_AF-A0AAN8IVJ3-F1
#
_entry.id   AF-A0AAN8IVJ3-F1
#
_cell.length_a   1.000
_cell.length_b   1.000
_cell.length_c   1.000
_cell.angle_alpha   90.00
_cell.angle_beta   90.00
_cell.angle_gamma   90.00
#
_symmetry.space_group_name_H-M   'P 1'
#
loop_
_entity.id
_entity.type
_entity.pdbx_description
1 polymer ?
#
loop_
_entity_poly.entity_id
_entity_poly.type
_entity_poly.pdbx_seq_one_letter_code
_entity_poly.pdbx_strand_id
1 'polypeptide(L)'
;MASVAYNFMNVDSNAHSKRYSDNEDNKRVSCTVDMESDTTSLRRAKKRGRKKSTNTGDGHKNKVRVQVWVQFFKVGEIDTLKEQYTADVIVRAKWREPLLDGEPQQSGVEIADFSKYWNPKLSIENTIGDPKEVVRYRVVFNNRGDAFVSEKRTIKGTFMENLELNDFPFDVQDLTVTVASELPSYEVDLIEDHENRHIVNRLSFVDEQEWHLYVHTECEKKDLIIDQMEMAIKRSALSVKCRAARRPGYFVWNIFMVTFLICSLSFATFSVKKDLPQNRLQLSFTLVLTAVAFKSVVNQSLPRISYLTYMDKYLLASMVMLSTVCAWHGIVTLLPNKERADFIENVVLGCLTIVYVFFNVGFVILIYVFPFRKRRTMQQKDREYKSELKRARVIKR
;
A
#
# COMPACT_ATOMS: atom_id res chain seq x y z
N MET A 1 6.83 2.27 -34.56
CA MET A 1 6.09 2.25 -33.27
C MET A 1 6.22 3.61 -32.56
N ALA A 2 5.69 4.69 -33.14
CA ALA A 2 5.86 6.06 -32.62
C ALA A 2 4.56 6.90 -32.63
N SER A 3 3.38 6.29 -32.86
CA SER A 3 2.13 7.03 -33.07
C SER A 3 1.13 6.97 -31.92
N VAL A 4 1.46 6.36 -30.78
CA VAL A 4 0.51 6.19 -29.65
C VAL A 4 0.84 7.11 -28.46
N ALA A 5 2.00 7.78 -28.46
CA ALA A 5 2.44 8.62 -27.34
C ALA A 5 1.99 10.09 -27.40
N TYR A 6 1.35 10.53 -28.51
CA TYR A 6 1.14 11.96 -28.76
C TYR A 6 -0.17 12.55 -28.17
N ASN A 7 -1.07 11.74 -27.62
CA ASN A 7 -2.41 12.19 -27.21
C ASN A 7 -2.59 12.50 -25.71
N PHE A 8 -1.50 12.72 -24.95
CA PHE A 8 -1.59 12.96 -23.50
C PHE A 8 -0.94 14.25 -22.99
N MET A 9 -0.47 15.13 -23.87
CA MET A 9 0.13 16.42 -23.49
C MET A 9 -0.73 17.58 -23.95
N ASN A 10 -1.66 18.00 -23.09
CA ASN A 10 -2.02 19.39 -22.87
C ASN A 10 -3.10 19.42 -21.79
N VAL A 11 -2.77 19.96 -20.63
CA VAL A 11 -3.61 20.83 -19.77
C VAL A 11 -2.79 21.18 -18.52
N ASP A 12 -2.56 22.48 -18.40
CA ASP A 12 -2.35 23.30 -17.21
C ASP A 12 -1.05 23.25 -16.40
N SER A 13 -0.15 24.13 -16.84
CA SER A 13 0.75 24.93 -16.02
C SER A 13 0.02 26.12 -15.38
N ASN A 14 -0.08 26.17 -14.04
CA ASN A 14 0.09 27.35 -13.19
C ASN A 14 -0.48 27.14 -11.77
N ALA A 15 0.38 27.10 -10.76
CA ALA A 15 0.08 27.69 -9.44
C ALA A 15 1.37 27.79 -8.61
N HIS A 16 1.84 29.03 -8.48
CA HIS A 16 2.98 29.42 -7.65
C HIS A 16 2.59 29.49 -6.16
N SER A 17 3.44 28.84 -5.36
CA SER A 17 3.88 29.13 -3.99
C SER A 17 3.48 30.50 -3.38
N LYS A 18 2.96 30.47 -2.16
CA LYS A 18 3.24 31.48 -1.12
C LYS A 18 3.56 30.81 0.22
N ARG A 19 4.77 31.09 0.71
CA ARG A 19 5.26 30.86 2.07
C ARG A 19 4.52 31.75 3.07
N TYR A 20 4.31 31.23 4.28
CA TYR A 20 4.30 32.05 5.50
C TYR A 20 5.20 31.37 6.53
N SER A 21 6.23 32.11 6.92
CA SER A 21 7.07 31.93 8.09
C SER A 21 6.36 32.53 9.30
N ASP A 22 6.41 31.87 10.46
CA ASP A 22 6.32 32.56 11.75
C ASP A 22 7.30 31.92 12.73
N ASN A 23 8.01 32.81 13.40
CA ASN A 23 9.03 32.61 14.42
C ASN A 23 8.42 33.19 15.70
N GLU A 24 8.63 32.55 16.85
CA GLU A 24 8.87 33.14 18.19
C GLU A 24 8.40 32.20 19.33
N ASP A 25 9.40 31.57 19.95
CA ASP A 25 9.80 31.79 21.34
C ASP A 25 8.81 31.67 22.52
N ASN A 26 9.17 30.70 23.38
CA ASN A 26 9.39 30.87 24.83
C ASN A 26 8.22 30.59 25.79
N LYS A 27 8.28 29.44 26.49
CA LYS A 27 8.65 29.37 27.92
C LYS A 27 8.40 27.96 28.49
N ARG A 28 9.49 27.34 28.98
CA ARG A 28 9.47 26.23 29.93
C ARG A 28 8.94 26.72 31.28
N VAL A 29 8.00 25.99 31.86
CA VAL A 29 7.77 25.98 33.31
C VAL A 29 7.78 24.53 33.77
N SER A 30 8.73 24.24 34.64
CA SER A 30 8.92 22.99 35.37
C SER A 30 8.06 23.03 36.63
N CYS A 31 7.19 22.04 36.81
CA CYS A 31 6.59 21.74 38.12
C CYS A 31 6.74 20.25 38.38
N THR A 32 7.76 19.92 39.18
CA THR A 32 7.89 18.69 39.95
C THR A 32 6.85 18.71 41.07
N VAL A 33 6.01 17.68 41.15
CA VAL A 33 5.17 17.39 42.32
C VAL A 33 5.34 15.92 42.65
N ASP A 34 5.54 15.68 43.94
CA ASP A 34 6.03 14.47 44.56
C ASP A 34 5.12 13.24 44.39
N MET A 35 5.76 12.09 44.20
CA MET A 35 5.16 10.77 44.38
C MET A 35 5.28 10.39 45.85
N GLU A 36 4.16 10.21 46.55
CA GLU A 36 4.04 9.13 47.54
C GLU A 36 2.58 8.81 47.90
N SER A 37 2.31 7.50 47.95
CA SER A 37 1.29 6.78 48.71
C SER A 37 -0.19 7.21 48.63
N ASP A 38 -1.02 6.42 47.93
CA ASP A 38 -2.29 5.92 48.50
C ASP A 38 -2.95 4.85 47.60
N THR A 39 -2.49 3.61 47.73
CA THR A 39 -3.09 2.43 47.09
C THR A 39 -3.67 1.46 48.11
N THR A 40 -4.64 1.89 48.95
CA THR A 40 -5.34 0.90 49.80
C THR A 40 -6.72 1.30 50.33
N SER A 41 -7.62 1.91 49.55
CA SER A 41 -8.97 2.21 50.11
C SER A 41 -10.09 2.50 49.10
N LEU A 42 -10.29 1.66 48.07
CA LEU A 42 -11.56 1.70 47.30
C LEU A 42 -12.08 0.33 46.82
N ARG A 43 -11.55 -0.76 47.37
CA ARG A 43 -12.15 -2.11 47.27
C ARG A 43 -13.07 -2.38 48.47
N ARG A 44 -14.20 -1.68 48.56
CA ARG A 44 -15.42 -2.07 49.32
C ARG A 44 -16.39 -0.88 49.36
N ALA A 45 -17.34 -0.83 48.42
CA ALA A 45 -18.72 -0.36 48.59
C ALA A 45 -19.34 0.13 47.27
N LYS A 46 -19.90 -0.79 46.48
CA LYS A 46 -21.18 -0.58 45.77
C LYS A 46 -21.73 -1.92 45.25
N LYS A 47 -22.06 -2.81 46.19
CA LYS A 47 -23.13 -3.80 45.99
C LYS A 47 -24.44 -3.07 46.30
N ARG A 48 -25.20 -2.67 45.27
CA ARG A 48 -26.64 -2.44 45.38
C ARG A 48 -27.26 -2.27 43.99
N GLY A 49 -28.10 -3.24 43.60
CA GLY A 49 -29.21 -3.01 42.67
C GLY A 49 -29.03 -3.36 41.19
N ARG A 50 -28.56 -4.57 40.82
CA ARG A 50 -28.78 -5.12 39.47
C ARG A 50 -29.91 -6.15 39.55
N LYS A 51 -31.12 -5.80 39.10
CA LYS A 51 -32.21 -6.77 38.94
C LYS A 51 -31.79 -7.78 37.88
N LYS A 52 -31.59 -9.03 38.31
CA LYS A 52 -31.46 -10.21 37.45
C LYS A 52 -32.78 -10.40 36.72
N SER A 53 -32.76 -10.25 35.39
CA SER A 53 -33.72 -10.95 34.54
C SER A 53 -33.32 -12.43 34.56
N THR A 54 -34.14 -13.25 35.20
CA THR A 54 -34.11 -14.70 35.07
C THR A 54 -34.84 -15.06 33.78
N ASN A 55 -34.09 -15.38 32.73
CA ASN A 55 -34.57 -16.21 31.64
C ASN A 55 -33.69 -17.46 31.58
N THR A 56 -34.28 -18.57 32.00
CA THR A 56 -33.80 -19.94 31.77
C THR A 56 -34.06 -20.30 30.31
N GLY A 57 -33.01 -20.64 29.56
CA GLY A 57 -33.14 -21.18 28.21
C GLY A 57 -32.01 -20.75 27.27
N ASP A 58 -31.03 -21.65 27.13
CA ASP A 58 -30.04 -21.76 26.05
C ASP A 58 -28.87 -20.75 25.95
N GLY A 59 -27.66 -21.31 25.91
CA GLY A 59 -26.37 -20.65 26.10
C GLY A 59 -25.74 -20.11 24.81
N HIS A 60 -26.44 -19.27 24.07
CA HIS A 60 -25.83 -18.36 23.11
C HIS A 60 -26.19 -16.93 23.50
N LYS A 61 -25.27 -16.22 24.15
CA LYS A 61 -25.36 -14.76 24.22
C LYS A 61 -25.43 -14.25 22.78
N ASN A 62 -26.50 -13.55 22.42
CA ASN A 62 -26.70 -13.02 21.07
C ASN A 62 -25.55 -12.07 20.72
N LYS A 63 -24.61 -12.57 19.91
CA LYS A 63 -23.53 -11.83 19.29
C LYS A 63 -24.10 -10.63 18.53
N VAL A 64 -23.64 -9.42 18.85
CA VAL A 64 -24.08 -8.20 18.16
C VAL A 64 -23.38 -8.12 16.82
N ARG A 65 -24.15 -8.12 15.73
CA ARG A 65 -23.62 -7.94 14.38
C ARG A 65 -23.56 -6.46 14.05
N VAL A 66 -22.36 -5.99 13.72
CA VAL A 66 -22.07 -4.62 13.31
C VAL A 66 -21.74 -4.65 11.83
N GLN A 67 -22.58 -4.02 11.02
CA GLN A 67 -22.37 -3.84 9.58
C GLN A 67 -21.43 -2.66 9.37
N VAL A 68 -20.33 -2.89 8.65
CA VAL A 68 -19.31 -1.90 8.40
C VAL A 68 -19.26 -1.57 6.91
N TRP A 69 -19.25 -0.28 6.63
CA TRP A 69 -19.07 0.32 5.32
C TRP A 69 -17.92 1.31 5.37
N VAL A 70 -17.08 1.32 4.34
CA VAL A 70 -15.86 2.13 4.27
C VAL A 70 -15.82 2.87 2.96
N GLN A 71 -15.52 4.16 3.04
CA GLN A 71 -15.28 5.02 1.89
C GLN A 71 -13.90 5.65 2.00
N PHE A 72 -13.05 5.40 1.01
CA PHE A 72 -11.82 6.15 0.79
C PHE A 72 -12.20 7.48 0.16
N PHE A 73 -12.31 8.53 0.97
CA PHE A 73 -12.78 9.85 0.54
C PHE A 73 -11.69 10.63 -0.19
N LYS A 74 -10.47 10.57 0.34
CA LYS A 74 -9.25 11.11 -0.27
C LYS A 74 -8.14 10.10 -0.04
N VAL A 75 -7.42 9.73 -1.08
CA VAL A 75 -6.16 8.98 -0.94
C VAL A 75 -5.04 9.96 -1.27
N GLY A 76 -4.12 10.13 -0.34
CA GLY A 76 -3.00 11.06 -0.44
C GLY A 76 -1.77 10.38 -1.03
N GLU A 77 -0.61 10.82 -0.55
CA GLU A 77 0.71 10.31 -0.96
C GLU A 77 0.94 8.90 -0.42
N ILE A 78 1.58 8.06 -1.23
CA ILE A 78 2.00 6.69 -0.89
C ILE A 78 3.52 6.69 -0.74
N ASP A 79 4.00 6.63 0.51
CA ASP A 79 5.43 6.62 0.82
C ASP A 79 5.94 5.17 0.80
N THR A 80 6.66 4.83 -0.27
CA THR A 80 7.22 3.48 -0.44
C THR A 80 8.38 3.20 0.54
N LEU A 81 9.11 4.21 0.99
CA LEU A 81 10.26 4.04 1.89
C LEU A 81 9.82 3.77 3.33
N LYS A 82 8.73 4.42 3.75
CA LYS A 82 8.17 4.30 5.10
C LYS A 82 7.03 3.29 5.20
N GLU A 83 6.66 2.63 4.10
CA GLU A 83 5.59 1.63 4.07
C GLU A 83 4.27 2.18 4.67
N GLN A 84 3.91 3.39 4.23
CA GLN A 84 2.75 4.10 4.74
C GLN A 84 2.08 4.93 3.64
N TYR A 85 0.80 5.24 3.83
CA TYR A 85 0.07 6.14 2.95
C TYR A 85 -0.84 7.07 3.75
N THR A 86 -1.13 8.24 3.21
CA THR A 86 -2.06 9.20 3.84
C THR A 86 -3.44 9.05 3.24
N ALA A 87 -4.49 9.16 4.05
CA ALA A 87 -5.87 9.15 3.55
C ALA A 87 -6.87 9.86 4.47
N ASP A 88 -7.94 10.36 3.85
CA ASP A 88 -9.19 10.71 4.53
C ASP A 88 -10.18 9.56 4.29
N VAL A 89 -10.56 8.87 5.35
CA VAL A 89 -11.43 7.69 5.30
C VAL A 89 -12.69 7.95 6.10
N ILE A 90 -13.82 7.54 5.54
CA ILE A 90 -15.12 7.55 6.24
C ILE A 90 -15.50 6.10 6.51
N VAL A 91 -15.57 5.74 7.79
CA VAL A 91 -16.10 4.45 8.24
C VAL A 91 -17.50 4.69 8.76
N ARG A 92 -18.47 3.91 8.28
CA ARG A 92 -19.81 3.86 8.85
C ARG A 92 -20.05 2.48 9.43
N ALA A 93 -20.46 2.44 10.68
CA ALA A 93 -20.89 1.21 11.34
C ALA A 93 -22.38 1.31 11.68
N LYS A 94 -23.10 0.22 11.52
CA LYS A 94 -24.53 0.11 11.81
C LYS A 94 -24.81 -1.13 12.62
N TRP A 95 -25.50 -0.98 13.74
CA TRP A 95 -25.91 -2.09 14.60
C TRP A 95 -27.30 -1.86 15.18
N ARG A 96 -27.91 -2.95 15.64
CA ARG A 96 -29.26 -2.94 16.21
C ARG A 96 -29.20 -2.45 17.67
N GLU A 97 -30.05 -1.49 18.02
CA GLU A 97 -30.21 -1.02 19.40
C GLU A 97 -31.68 -1.13 19.85
N PRO A 98 -32.05 -2.22 20.55
CA PRO A 98 -33.44 -2.47 20.96
C PRO A 98 -34.02 -1.43 21.93
N LEU A 99 -33.18 -0.73 22.70
CA LEU A 99 -33.66 0.26 23.67
C LEU A 99 -34.30 1.50 23.03
N LEU A 100 -34.08 1.70 21.72
CA LEU A 100 -34.60 2.82 20.94
C LEU A 100 -35.84 2.45 20.12
N ASP A 101 -36.38 1.24 20.31
CA ASP A 101 -37.59 0.81 19.63
C ASP A 101 -38.82 1.52 20.19
N GLY A 102 -39.67 2.06 19.31
CA GLY A 102 -40.96 2.65 19.69
C GLY A 102 -40.91 4.14 20.05
N GLU A 103 -39.73 4.80 20.03
CA GLU A 103 -39.67 6.26 20.06
C GLU A 103 -40.15 6.82 18.71
N PRO A 104 -41.21 7.64 18.65
CA PRO A 104 -41.67 8.28 17.42
C PRO A 104 -40.74 9.46 17.11
N GLN A 105 -39.48 9.19 16.80
CA GLN A 105 -38.50 10.21 16.46
C GLN A 105 -38.08 10.11 15.00
N GLN A 106 -38.08 11.27 14.36
CA GLN A 106 -37.70 11.48 12.98
C GLN A 106 -36.40 10.72 12.66
N SER A 107 -36.42 9.87 11.64
CA SER A 107 -35.22 9.15 11.19
C SER A 107 -34.11 10.14 10.87
N GLY A 108 -32.89 9.88 11.35
CA GLY A 108 -31.71 10.70 11.06
C GLY A 108 -31.35 11.78 12.08
N VAL A 109 -32.04 11.83 13.23
CA VAL A 109 -31.65 12.70 14.36
C VAL A 109 -30.26 12.29 14.89
N GLU A 110 -29.39 13.28 15.10
CA GLU A 110 -28.06 13.08 15.70
C GLU A 110 -28.19 12.90 17.21
N ILE A 111 -27.54 11.86 17.76
CA ILE A 111 -27.51 11.58 19.20
C ILE A 111 -26.37 12.39 19.82
N ALA A 112 -26.69 13.40 20.63
CA ALA A 112 -25.70 14.25 21.28
C ALA A 112 -24.94 13.53 22.42
N ASP A 113 -25.63 12.67 23.17
CA ASP A 113 -25.06 11.92 24.30
C ASP A 113 -25.22 10.41 24.08
N PHE A 114 -24.20 9.80 23.49
CA PHE A 114 -24.17 8.36 23.21
C PHE A 114 -23.71 7.52 24.42
N SER A 115 -23.28 8.14 25.53
CA SER A 115 -22.69 7.44 26.67
C SER A 115 -23.64 6.45 27.36
N LYS A 116 -24.94 6.59 27.11
CA LYS A 116 -26.02 5.78 27.71
C LYS A 116 -26.31 4.48 26.96
N TYR A 117 -25.84 4.34 25.72
CA TYR A 117 -26.14 3.21 24.84
C TYR A 117 -24.96 2.26 24.69
N TRP A 118 -25.21 1.06 24.17
CA TRP A 118 -24.15 0.09 23.93
C TRP A 118 -23.24 0.54 22.78
N ASN A 119 -21.92 0.45 22.97
CA ASN A 119 -20.91 0.89 22.00
C ASN A 119 -20.02 -0.29 21.58
N PRO A 120 -19.89 -0.58 20.26
CA PRO A 120 -19.01 -1.64 19.76
C PRO A 120 -17.51 -1.35 19.92
N LYS A 121 -17.12 -0.16 20.41
CA LYS A 121 -15.74 0.28 20.64
C LYS A 121 -14.84 -0.01 19.43
N LEU A 122 -15.19 0.62 18.31
CA LEU A 122 -14.43 0.44 17.08
C LEU A 122 -13.10 1.20 17.14
N SER A 123 -12.05 0.59 16.63
CA SER A 123 -10.70 1.14 16.45
C SER A 123 -10.23 0.92 15.02
N ILE A 124 -9.32 1.75 14.54
CA ILE A 124 -8.61 1.51 13.29
C ILE A 124 -7.21 1.03 13.64
N GLU A 125 -6.90 -0.21 13.30
CA GLU A 125 -5.70 -0.88 13.83
C GLU A 125 -4.41 -0.41 13.15
N ASN A 126 -4.49 -0.05 11.87
CA ASN A 126 -3.32 0.27 11.07
C ASN A 126 -3.04 1.77 10.93
N THR A 127 -3.55 2.61 11.84
CA THR A 127 -3.19 4.04 11.88
C THR A 127 -1.86 4.26 12.58
N ILE A 128 -1.05 5.18 12.05
CA ILE A 128 0.22 5.60 12.67
C ILE A 128 -0.01 6.91 13.41
N GLY A 129 0.37 6.95 14.70
CA GLY A 129 0.17 8.11 15.56
C GLY A 129 -1.30 8.35 15.89
N ASP A 130 -1.63 9.59 16.27
CA ASP A 130 -2.99 9.99 16.61
C ASP A 130 -3.71 10.61 15.41
N PRO A 131 -4.59 9.87 14.70
CA PRO A 131 -5.31 10.44 13.57
C PRO A 131 -6.34 11.47 14.06
N LYS A 132 -6.64 12.45 13.21
CA LYS A 132 -7.77 13.36 13.47
C LYS A 132 -9.07 12.61 13.21
N GLU A 133 -9.78 12.30 14.29
CA GLU A 133 -11.02 11.54 14.25
C GLU A 133 -12.22 12.39 14.65
N VAL A 134 -13.30 12.33 13.85
CA VAL A 134 -14.59 12.92 14.18
C VAL A 134 -15.66 11.85 14.10
N VAL A 135 -16.31 11.56 15.23
CA VAL A 135 -17.37 10.55 15.35
C VAL A 135 -18.72 11.23 15.52
N ARG A 136 -19.74 10.74 14.79
CA ARG A 136 -21.13 11.17 14.93
C ARG A 136 -22.06 9.97 14.94
N TYR A 137 -23.08 10.01 15.78
CA TYR A 137 -24.07 8.95 15.91
C TYR A 137 -25.43 9.43 15.42
N ARG A 138 -26.13 8.59 14.66
CA ARG A 138 -27.50 8.84 14.18
C ARG A 138 -28.37 7.62 14.37
N VAL A 139 -29.65 7.82 14.65
CA VAL A 139 -30.63 6.72 14.67
C VAL A 139 -31.28 6.58 13.30
N VAL A 140 -31.34 5.35 12.80
CA VAL A 140 -32.00 4.98 11.55
C VAL A 140 -32.98 3.86 11.84
N PHE A 141 -34.23 4.01 11.41
CA PHE A 141 -35.23 2.96 11.55
C PHE A 141 -35.32 2.13 10.29
N ASN A 142 -35.53 0.82 10.45
CA ASN A 142 -35.89 -0.05 9.34
C ASN A 142 -37.41 0.02 9.08
N ASN A 143 -37.87 -0.47 7.93
CA ASN A 143 -39.29 -0.52 7.54
C ASN A 143 -40.18 -1.28 8.55
N ARG A 144 -39.58 -2.10 9.43
CA ARG A 144 -40.25 -2.85 10.50
C ARG A 144 -40.40 -2.08 11.81
N GLY A 145 -39.87 -0.86 11.90
CA GLY A 145 -39.81 -0.06 13.14
C GLY A 145 -38.62 -0.39 14.05
N ASP A 146 -37.74 -1.30 13.62
CA ASP A 146 -36.50 -1.63 14.33
C ASP A 146 -35.51 -0.46 14.33
N ALA A 147 -35.04 -0.02 15.49
CA ALA A 147 -34.04 1.04 15.63
C ALA A 147 -32.61 0.52 15.41
N PHE A 148 -31.86 1.18 14.52
CA PHE A 148 -30.44 0.96 14.30
C PHE A 148 -29.65 2.22 14.63
N VAL A 149 -28.54 2.06 15.35
CA VAL A 149 -27.56 3.14 15.52
C VAL A 149 -26.59 3.08 14.36
N SER A 150 -26.37 4.22 13.72
CA SER A 150 -25.34 4.43 12.71
C SER A 150 -24.26 5.36 13.25
N GLU A 151 -23.07 4.81 13.48
CA GLU A 151 -21.86 5.58 13.75
C GLU A 151 -21.21 5.96 12.42
N LYS A 152 -20.91 7.25 12.25
CA LYS A 152 -20.08 7.77 11.16
C LYS A 152 -18.80 8.32 11.75
N ARG A 153 -17.68 7.67 11.45
CA ARG A 153 -16.33 8.08 11.81
C ARG A 153 -15.62 8.63 10.59
N THR A 154 -15.12 9.86 10.70
CA THR A 154 -14.27 10.48 9.66
C THR A 154 -12.86 10.55 10.22
N ILE A 155 -11.96 9.78 9.62
CA ILE A 155 -10.56 9.66 10.02
C ILE A 155 -9.70 10.37 8.99
N LYS A 156 -8.82 11.26 9.45
CA LYS A 156 -7.77 11.85 8.63
C LYS A 156 -6.42 11.53 9.25
N GLY A 157 -5.58 10.79 8.55
CA GLY A 157 -4.31 10.37 9.10
C GLY A 157 -3.46 9.56 8.13
N THR A 158 -2.43 8.97 8.71
CA THR A 158 -1.47 8.10 8.02
C THR A 158 -1.75 6.66 8.42
N PHE A 159 -1.71 5.77 7.45
CA PHE A 159 -1.97 4.35 7.59
C PHE A 159 -0.71 3.57 7.23
N MET A 160 -0.39 2.58 8.05
CA MET A 160 0.66 1.62 7.77
C MET A 160 0.16 0.58 6.79
N GLU A 161 0.99 0.24 5.81
CA GLU A 161 0.71 -0.81 4.83
C GLU A 161 2.01 -1.47 4.38
N ASN A 162 2.05 -2.79 4.41
CA ASN A 162 3.22 -3.54 3.99
C ASN A 162 3.25 -3.64 2.46
N LEU A 163 4.20 -2.95 1.81
CA LEU A 163 4.26 -2.87 0.35
C LEU A 163 5.11 -4.01 -0.21
N GLU A 164 4.52 -4.84 -1.07
CA GLU A 164 5.20 -5.99 -1.66
C GLU A 164 5.89 -5.58 -2.96
N LEU A 165 7.19 -5.35 -2.90
CA LEU A 165 7.97 -4.74 -3.99
C LEU A 165 8.63 -5.75 -4.94
N ASN A 166 8.29 -7.04 -4.85
CA ASN A 166 8.84 -8.09 -5.73
C ASN A 166 8.70 -7.73 -7.22
N ASP A 167 7.53 -7.17 -7.57
CA ASP A 167 7.17 -6.80 -8.93
C ASP A 167 7.63 -5.38 -9.31
N PHE A 168 8.35 -4.66 -8.43
CA PHE A 168 8.74 -3.27 -8.67
C PHE A 168 9.58 -3.11 -9.95
N PRO A 169 9.32 -2.09 -10.80
CA PRO A 169 8.38 -0.96 -10.64
C PRO A 169 6.99 -1.18 -11.27
N PHE A 170 6.65 -2.43 -11.57
CA PHE A 170 5.41 -2.79 -12.25
C PHE A 170 4.29 -3.23 -11.30
N ASP A 171 4.53 -3.06 -10.02
CA ASP A 171 3.74 -3.52 -8.89
C ASP A 171 2.32 -2.92 -8.83
N VAL A 172 1.46 -3.65 -8.12
CA VAL A 172 0.13 -3.23 -7.70
C VAL A 172 0.07 -3.47 -6.22
N GLN A 173 -0.18 -2.41 -5.46
CA GLN A 173 -0.22 -2.42 -4.00
C GLN A 173 -1.66 -2.36 -3.52
N ASP A 174 -1.93 -3.11 -2.45
CA ASP A 174 -3.17 -3.06 -1.72
C ASP A 174 -3.01 -2.01 -0.61
N LEU A 175 -3.93 -1.06 -0.51
CA LEU A 175 -3.99 -0.05 0.53
C LEU A 175 -5.20 -0.35 1.42
N THR A 176 -4.94 -0.81 2.63
CA THR A 176 -5.93 -1.41 3.53
C THR A 176 -6.29 -0.46 4.65
N VAL A 177 -7.58 -0.42 5.02
CA VAL A 177 -8.03 0.10 6.30
C VAL A 177 -8.61 -1.05 7.10
N THR A 178 -8.07 -1.30 8.29
CA THR A 178 -8.54 -2.38 9.17
C THR A 178 -9.34 -1.81 10.32
N VAL A 179 -10.65 -2.04 10.30
CA VAL A 179 -11.56 -1.70 11.38
C VAL A 179 -11.66 -2.88 12.32
N ALA A 180 -11.41 -2.71 13.61
CA ALA A 180 -11.56 -3.74 14.62
C ALA A 180 -12.46 -3.27 15.76
N SER A 181 -12.97 -4.21 16.54
CA SER A 181 -13.63 -3.92 17.81
C SER A 181 -12.68 -4.25 18.96
N GLU A 182 -12.61 -3.40 19.97
CA GLU A 182 -11.88 -3.69 21.22
C GLU A 182 -12.54 -4.83 22.01
N LEU A 183 -13.82 -5.12 21.75
CA LEU A 183 -14.59 -6.17 22.40
C LEU A 183 -14.27 -7.55 21.80
N PRO A 184 -14.40 -8.63 22.58
CA PRO A 184 -14.18 -9.98 22.07
C PRO A 184 -15.15 -10.36 20.95
N SER A 185 -14.66 -11.19 20.02
CA SER A 185 -15.38 -11.73 18.87
C SER A 185 -16.63 -12.53 19.24
N TYR A 186 -16.75 -13.06 20.46
CA TYR A 186 -17.98 -13.72 20.90
C TYR A 186 -19.10 -12.72 21.25
N GLU A 187 -18.76 -11.46 21.52
CA GLU A 187 -19.71 -10.38 21.82
C GLU A 187 -20.04 -9.58 20.55
N VAL A 188 -19.04 -9.30 19.72
CA VAL A 188 -19.18 -8.46 18.52
C VAL A 188 -18.72 -9.20 17.27
N ASP A 189 -19.56 -9.17 16.23
CA ASP A 189 -19.18 -9.56 14.88
C ASP A 189 -19.12 -8.36 13.95
N LEU A 190 -17.97 -8.10 13.35
CA LEU A 190 -17.86 -7.17 12.24
C LEU A 190 -18.17 -7.91 10.94
N ILE A 191 -19.12 -7.39 10.19
CA ILE A 191 -19.53 -7.91 8.88
C ILE A 191 -19.59 -6.79 7.85
N GLU A 192 -19.39 -7.12 6.59
CA GLU A 192 -19.57 -6.17 5.48
C GLU A 192 -21.04 -5.73 5.38
N ASP A 193 -21.26 -4.44 5.09
CA ASP A 193 -22.58 -3.94 4.72
C ASP A 193 -22.98 -4.47 3.32
N HIS A 194 -23.90 -5.43 3.28
CA HIS A 194 -24.37 -6.01 2.03
C HIS A 194 -25.30 -5.07 1.23
N GLU A 195 -25.87 -4.03 1.86
CA GLU A 195 -26.74 -3.05 1.19
C GLU A 195 -25.93 -1.95 0.48
N ASN A 196 -24.80 -1.57 1.08
CA ASN A 196 -23.92 -0.53 0.57
C ASN A 196 -22.50 -1.07 0.39
N ARG A 197 -22.00 -1.04 -0.84
CA ARG A 197 -20.62 -1.45 -1.12
C ARG A 197 -19.62 -0.37 -0.72
N HIS A 198 -18.43 -0.80 -0.31
CA HIS A 198 -17.29 0.09 -0.10
C HIS A 198 -16.97 0.92 -1.35
N ILE A 199 -16.57 2.19 -1.16
CA ILE A 199 -16.39 3.16 -2.25
C ILE A 199 -14.98 3.77 -2.20
N VAL A 200 -14.39 3.97 -3.37
CA VAL A 200 -13.16 4.74 -3.55
C VAL A 200 -13.45 5.98 -4.39
N ASN A 201 -13.13 7.15 -3.85
CA ASN A 201 -13.22 8.41 -4.60
C ASN A 201 -11.91 8.70 -5.33
N ARG A 202 -11.84 8.31 -6.61
CA ARG A 202 -10.65 8.54 -7.44
C ARG A 202 -10.39 10.02 -7.75
N LEU A 203 -11.42 10.86 -7.79
CA LEU A 203 -11.26 12.28 -8.16
C LEU A 203 -10.45 13.09 -7.14
N SER A 204 -10.32 12.56 -5.92
CA SER A 204 -9.55 13.19 -4.85
C SER A 204 -8.25 12.43 -4.58
N PHE A 205 -7.76 11.66 -5.55
CA PHE A 205 -6.46 11.00 -5.45
C PHE A 205 -5.34 12.00 -5.74
N VAL A 206 -4.45 12.22 -4.77
CA VAL A 206 -3.35 13.19 -4.91
C VAL A 206 -2.26 12.65 -5.83
N ASP A 207 -1.94 11.36 -5.72
CA ASP A 207 -0.73 10.77 -6.30
C ASP A 207 -0.97 10.13 -7.69
N GLU A 208 -1.89 10.70 -8.49
CA GLU A 208 -2.31 10.14 -9.78
C GLU A 208 -1.20 10.15 -10.86
N GLN A 209 -0.14 10.95 -10.67
CA GLN A 209 1.00 11.04 -11.57
C GLN A 209 1.97 9.87 -11.41
N GLU A 210 2.14 9.36 -10.19
CA GLU A 210 2.98 8.19 -9.92
C GLU A 210 2.15 6.89 -9.90
N TRP A 211 0.89 6.96 -9.49
CA TRP A 211 0.04 5.80 -9.28
C TRP A 211 -1.27 5.86 -10.07
N HIS A 212 -1.88 4.70 -10.26
CA HIS A 212 -3.20 4.54 -10.82
C HIS A 212 -4.10 3.83 -9.81
N LEU A 213 -5.04 4.57 -9.23
CA LEU A 213 -6.00 4.05 -8.26
C LEU A 213 -7.17 3.34 -8.97
N TYR A 214 -7.39 2.08 -8.62
CA TYR A 214 -8.55 1.31 -9.07
C TYR A 214 -9.79 1.65 -8.24
N VAL A 215 -10.96 1.44 -8.83
CA VAL A 215 -12.25 1.80 -8.22
C VAL A 215 -12.86 0.64 -7.44
N HIS A 216 -12.56 -0.60 -7.83
CA HIS A 216 -12.99 -1.77 -7.09
C HIS A 216 -12.30 -1.83 -5.71
N THR A 217 -13.06 -2.34 -4.74
CA THR A 217 -12.64 -2.60 -3.37
C THR A 217 -12.80 -4.07 -3.07
N GLU A 218 -11.95 -4.58 -2.19
CA GLU A 218 -12.07 -5.94 -1.66
C GLU A 218 -12.16 -5.87 -0.14
N CYS A 219 -13.01 -6.71 0.43
CA CYS A 219 -13.23 -6.77 1.87
C CYS A 219 -12.83 -8.15 2.38
N GLU A 220 -12.05 -8.19 3.45
CA GLU A 220 -11.56 -9.41 4.07
C GLU A 220 -11.87 -9.36 5.57
N LYS A 221 -12.59 -10.36 6.07
CA LYS A 221 -12.85 -10.52 7.50
C LYS A 221 -11.67 -11.21 8.16
N LYS A 222 -11.21 -10.67 9.28
CA LYS A 222 -10.09 -11.21 10.07
C LYS A 222 -10.50 -11.35 11.53
N ASP A 223 -9.91 -12.33 12.19
CA ASP A 223 -9.95 -12.43 13.65
C ASP A 223 -8.56 -12.10 14.19
N LEU A 224 -8.43 -10.99 14.92
CA LEU A 224 -7.18 -10.55 15.52
C LEU A 224 -6.99 -11.23 16.88
N ILE A 225 -5.79 -11.74 17.14
CA ILE A 225 -5.45 -12.38 18.41
C ILE A 225 -4.86 -11.31 19.33
N ILE A 226 -5.42 -11.13 20.52
CA ILE A 226 -5.06 -10.05 21.47
C ILE A 226 -3.72 -10.36 22.16
N ASP A 227 -3.51 -11.62 22.52
CA ASP A 227 -2.33 -12.07 23.26
C ASP A 227 -1.94 -13.48 22.79
N GLN A 228 -0.65 -13.68 22.50
CA GLN A 228 -0.12 -15.00 22.15
C GLN A 228 -0.14 -15.98 23.33
N MET A 229 -0.12 -15.49 24.58
CA MET A 229 -0.23 -16.34 25.78
C MET A 229 -1.68 -16.79 26.04
N GLU A 230 -2.66 -15.93 25.76
CA GLU A 230 -4.09 -16.23 25.86
C GLU A 230 -4.74 -16.39 24.47
N MET A 231 -4.32 -17.41 23.70
CA MET A 231 -4.86 -17.77 22.37
C MET A 231 -6.39 -17.98 22.29
N ALA A 232 -7.12 -17.82 23.41
CA ALA A 232 -8.56 -17.98 23.50
C ALA A 232 -9.37 -16.72 23.11
N ILE A 233 -8.82 -15.50 23.24
CA ILE A 233 -9.60 -14.27 23.02
C ILE A 233 -9.23 -13.62 21.69
N LYS A 234 -10.16 -13.70 20.73
CA LYS A 234 -10.06 -13.06 19.42
C LYS A 234 -10.91 -11.80 19.36
N ARG A 235 -10.49 -10.78 18.61
CA ARG A 235 -11.28 -9.59 18.22
C ARG A 235 -11.73 -9.70 16.78
N SER A 236 -12.96 -9.33 16.50
CA SER A 236 -13.46 -9.30 15.13
C SER A 236 -12.93 -8.04 14.41
N ALA A 237 -12.37 -8.24 13.22
CA ALA A 237 -11.83 -7.18 12.38
C ALA A 237 -12.29 -7.32 10.92
N LEU A 238 -12.38 -6.18 10.25
CA LEU A 238 -12.73 -6.08 8.83
C LEU A 238 -11.68 -5.22 8.12
N SER A 239 -10.93 -5.83 7.21
CA SER A 239 -9.93 -5.17 6.39
C SER A 239 -10.54 -4.84 5.02
N VAL A 240 -10.65 -3.55 4.71
CA VAL A 240 -11.12 -3.09 3.39
C VAL A 240 -9.94 -2.58 2.60
N LYS A 241 -9.73 -3.12 1.40
CA LYS A 241 -8.59 -2.85 0.53
C LYS A 241 -9.03 -2.06 -0.69
N CYS A 242 -8.33 -0.98 -0.99
CA CYS A 242 -8.33 -0.37 -2.32
C CYS A 242 -6.99 -0.66 -3.01
N ARG A 243 -6.94 -0.62 -4.34
CA ARG A 243 -5.73 -1.00 -5.08
C ARG A 243 -5.12 0.15 -5.86
N ALA A 244 -3.80 0.30 -5.80
CA ALA A 244 -3.04 1.28 -6.57
C ALA A 244 -1.95 0.59 -7.40
N ALA A 245 -1.89 0.87 -8.71
CA ALA A 245 -0.83 0.38 -9.59
C ALA A 245 0.20 1.48 -9.89
N ARG A 246 1.49 1.19 -9.72
CA ARG A 246 2.55 2.16 -10.02
C ARG A 246 2.63 2.43 -11.52
N ARG A 247 2.97 3.65 -11.92
CA ARG A 247 3.25 4.01 -13.31
C ARG A 247 4.74 3.80 -13.59
N PRO A 248 5.12 2.78 -14.40
CA PRO A 248 6.52 2.39 -14.54
C PRO A 248 7.34 3.33 -15.44
N GLY A 249 6.73 4.33 -16.08
CA GLY A 249 7.35 5.11 -17.16
C GLY A 249 8.67 5.78 -16.77
N TYR A 250 8.73 6.38 -15.57
CA TYR A 250 9.96 6.97 -15.03
C TYR A 250 11.10 5.93 -14.94
N PHE A 251 10.81 4.77 -14.34
CA PHE A 251 11.81 3.71 -14.13
C PHE A 251 12.25 3.07 -15.46
N VAL A 252 11.34 2.95 -16.43
CA VAL A 252 11.68 2.46 -17.79
C VAL A 252 12.69 3.37 -18.48
N TRP A 253 12.43 4.67 -18.51
CA TRP A 253 13.30 5.61 -19.23
C TRP A 253 14.57 5.98 -18.46
N ASN A 254 14.50 6.14 -17.15
CA ASN A 254 15.64 6.66 -16.39
C ASN A 254 16.52 5.56 -15.79
N ILE A 255 16.00 4.35 -15.62
CA ILE A 255 16.77 3.24 -15.02
C ILE A 255 17.06 2.16 -16.04
N PHE A 256 16.02 1.56 -16.63
CA PHE A 256 16.21 0.45 -17.57
C PHE A 256 16.96 0.89 -18.83
N MET A 257 16.58 2.01 -19.44
CA MET A 257 17.25 2.53 -20.64
C MET A 257 18.68 3.00 -20.35
N VAL A 258 18.93 3.70 -19.24
CA VAL A 258 20.28 4.15 -18.88
C VAL A 258 21.21 2.95 -18.64
N THR A 259 20.74 1.94 -17.91
CA THR A 259 21.50 0.69 -17.69
C THR A 259 21.75 -0.04 -19.00
N PHE A 260 20.76 -0.11 -19.89
CA PHE A 260 20.92 -0.68 -21.22
C PHE A 260 22.05 0.00 -22.01
N LEU A 261 22.11 1.34 -21.98
CA LEU A 261 23.17 2.11 -22.64
C LEU A 261 24.55 1.86 -22.03
N ILE A 262 24.66 1.86 -20.70
CA ILE A 262 25.92 1.56 -19.99
C ILE A 262 26.43 0.16 -20.39
N CYS A 263 25.55 -0.84 -20.40
CA CYS A 263 25.90 -2.18 -20.85
C CYS A 263 26.28 -2.23 -22.33
N SER A 264 25.57 -1.52 -23.22
CA SER A 264 25.87 -1.48 -24.65
C SER A 264 27.28 -0.91 -24.91
N LEU A 265 27.72 0.08 -24.13
CA LEU A 265 29.07 0.65 -24.24
C LEU A 265 30.18 -0.38 -23.97
N SER A 266 29.90 -1.47 -23.24
CA SER A 266 30.90 -2.53 -23.04
C SER A 266 31.35 -3.17 -24.34
N PHE A 267 30.51 -3.23 -25.37
CA PHE A 267 30.90 -3.77 -26.68
C PHE A 267 31.89 -2.86 -27.42
N ALA A 268 31.87 -1.55 -27.16
CA ALA A 268 32.85 -0.64 -27.74
C ALA A 268 34.28 -0.90 -27.24
N THR A 269 34.44 -1.55 -26.07
CA THR A 269 35.76 -1.91 -25.53
C THR A 269 36.50 -2.92 -26.42
N PHE A 270 35.78 -3.77 -27.17
CA PHE A 270 36.38 -4.74 -28.10
C PHE A 270 37.01 -4.06 -29.32
N SER A 271 36.60 -2.84 -29.67
CA SER A 271 37.19 -2.07 -30.77
C SER A 271 38.61 -1.55 -30.45
N VAL A 272 39.01 -1.51 -29.18
CA VAL A 272 40.35 -1.08 -28.76
C VAL A 272 41.35 -2.18 -29.11
N LYS A 273 42.56 -1.83 -29.59
CA LYS A 273 43.59 -2.83 -29.94
C LYS A 273 44.03 -3.67 -28.73
N LYS A 274 44.33 -4.94 -28.97
CA LYS A 274 44.70 -5.96 -27.96
C LYS A 274 46.09 -5.76 -27.38
N ASP A 275 46.98 -5.13 -28.15
CA ASP A 275 48.36 -4.86 -27.73
C ASP A 275 48.44 -3.88 -26.55
N LEU A 276 47.32 -3.23 -26.20
CA LEU A 276 47.19 -2.31 -25.07
C LEU A 276 46.10 -2.80 -24.09
N PRO A 277 46.33 -3.92 -23.37
CA PRO A 277 45.33 -4.50 -22.47
C PRO A 277 44.99 -3.57 -21.30
N GLN A 278 45.94 -2.70 -20.90
CA GLN A 278 45.73 -1.68 -19.88
C GLN A 278 44.54 -0.77 -20.22
N ASN A 279 44.42 -0.33 -21.48
CA ASN A 279 43.33 0.55 -21.91
C ASN A 279 41.97 -0.17 -21.89
N ARG A 280 41.93 -1.44 -22.31
CA ARG A 280 40.71 -2.26 -22.30
C ARG A 280 40.21 -2.53 -20.87
N LEU A 281 41.13 -2.87 -19.96
CA LEU A 281 40.82 -3.08 -18.54
C LEU A 281 40.37 -1.79 -17.88
N GLN A 282 41.03 -0.66 -18.17
CA GLN A 282 40.63 0.64 -17.65
C GLN A 282 39.19 0.98 -18.03
N LEU A 283 38.82 0.89 -19.32
CA LEU A 283 37.45 1.13 -19.78
C LEU A 283 36.44 0.17 -19.12
N SER A 284 36.79 -1.10 -18.98
CA SER A 284 35.93 -2.12 -18.36
C SER A 284 35.70 -1.85 -16.87
N PHE A 285 36.75 -1.51 -16.13
CA PHE A 285 36.63 -1.13 -14.71
C PHE A 285 35.83 0.15 -14.54
N THR A 286 35.99 1.14 -15.42
CA THR A 286 35.15 2.35 -15.41
C THR A 286 33.68 1.98 -15.57
N LEU A 287 33.32 1.13 -16.54
CA LEU A 287 31.93 0.71 -16.74
C LEU A 287 31.37 -0.08 -15.55
N VAL A 288 32.15 -0.99 -14.96
CA VAL A 288 31.74 -1.74 -13.75
C VAL A 288 31.51 -0.77 -12.59
N LEU A 289 32.42 0.18 -12.36
CA LEU A 289 32.28 1.19 -11.31
C LEU A 289 31.06 2.09 -11.56
N THR A 290 30.82 2.49 -12.80
CA THR A 290 29.60 3.24 -13.19
C THR A 290 28.34 2.45 -12.87
N ALA A 291 28.28 1.16 -13.18
CA ALA A 291 27.12 0.31 -12.89
C ALA A 291 26.89 0.14 -11.37
N VAL A 292 27.95 -0.04 -10.59
CA VAL A 292 27.88 -0.12 -9.11
C VAL A 292 27.40 1.19 -8.52
N ALA A 293 27.96 2.33 -8.96
CA ALA A 293 27.56 3.65 -8.51
C ALA A 293 26.08 3.92 -8.86
N PHE A 294 25.68 3.61 -10.09
CA PHE A 294 24.30 3.77 -10.54
C PHE A 294 23.33 2.92 -9.70
N LYS A 295 23.66 1.64 -9.45
CA LYS A 295 22.87 0.77 -8.57
C LYS A 295 22.77 1.32 -7.14
N SER A 296 23.85 1.88 -6.61
CA SER A 296 23.84 2.48 -5.27
C SER A 296 22.86 3.66 -5.18
N VAL A 297 22.82 4.52 -6.19
CA VAL A 297 21.86 5.63 -6.28
C VAL A 297 20.43 5.12 -6.37
N VAL A 298 20.16 4.13 -7.23
CA VAL A 298 18.82 3.54 -7.38
C VAL A 298 18.33 2.90 -6.07
N ASN A 299 19.21 2.24 -5.33
CA ASN A 299 18.88 1.60 -4.06
C ASN A 299 18.51 2.59 -2.94
N GLN A 300 18.79 3.89 -3.09
CA GLN A 300 18.35 4.91 -2.13
C GLN A 300 16.86 5.25 -2.30
N SER A 301 16.28 4.93 -3.45
CA SER A 301 14.86 5.18 -3.74
C SER A 301 13.93 4.04 -3.30
N LEU A 302 14.47 2.95 -2.76
CA LEU A 302 13.73 1.79 -2.26
C LEU A 302 14.03 1.52 -0.79
N PRO A 303 13.05 1.02 -0.01
CA PRO A 303 13.32 0.56 1.35
C PRO A 303 14.30 -0.61 1.32
N ARG A 304 14.99 -0.84 2.44
CA ARG A 304 15.95 -1.93 2.58
C ARG A 304 15.23 -3.27 2.73
N ILE A 305 14.86 -3.86 1.60
CA ILE A 305 14.24 -5.19 1.51
C ILE A 305 15.28 -6.29 1.35
N SER A 306 14.98 -7.49 1.86
CA SER A 306 15.88 -8.65 1.84
C SER A 306 15.85 -9.45 0.53
N TYR A 307 14.84 -9.23 -0.30
CA TYR A 307 14.62 -9.93 -1.57
C TYR A 307 14.91 -9.01 -2.77
N LEU A 308 15.12 -9.61 -3.94
CA LEU A 308 15.43 -8.89 -5.17
C LEU A 308 14.18 -8.52 -5.97
N THR A 309 14.03 -7.23 -6.28
CA THR A 309 13.00 -6.73 -7.20
C THR A 309 13.32 -7.08 -8.66
N TYR A 310 12.36 -6.92 -9.59
CA TYR A 310 12.66 -7.05 -11.02
C TYR A 310 13.72 -6.06 -11.50
N MET A 311 13.67 -4.83 -10.99
CA MET A 311 14.68 -3.82 -11.28
C MET A 311 16.07 -4.27 -10.80
N ASP A 312 16.19 -4.76 -9.57
CA ASP A 312 17.47 -5.25 -9.03
C ASP A 312 18.04 -6.42 -9.83
N LYS A 313 17.19 -7.37 -10.23
CA LYS A 313 17.58 -8.51 -11.06
C LYS A 313 18.20 -8.05 -12.38
N TYR A 314 17.61 -7.02 -13.02
CA TYR A 314 18.15 -6.46 -14.26
C TYR A 314 19.48 -5.74 -14.03
N LEU A 315 19.57 -4.87 -13.02
CA LEU A 315 20.80 -4.13 -12.69
C LEU A 315 21.96 -5.08 -12.34
N LEU A 316 21.69 -6.14 -11.57
CA LEU A 316 22.70 -7.14 -11.22
C LEU A 316 23.12 -7.99 -12.42
N ALA A 317 22.18 -8.44 -13.26
CA ALA A 317 22.52 -9.18 -14.47
C ALA A 317 23.38 -8.33 -15.43
N SER A 318 23.06 -7.05 -15.58
CA SER A 318 23.87 -6.07 -16.28
C SER A 318 25.28 -5.94 -15.69
N MET A 319 25.40 -5.87 -14.36
CA MET A 319 26.70 -5.82 -13.68
C MET A 319 27.52 -7.11 -13.85
N VAL A 320 26.86 -8.28 -13.82
CA VAL A 320 27.51 -9.56 -14.08
C VAL A 320 28.04 -9.60 -15.51
N MET A 321 27.26 -9.15 -16.50
CA MET A 321 27.70 -9.08 -17.90
C MET A 321 28.94 -8.18 -18.05
N LEU A 322 28.92 -6.97 -17.45
CA LEU A 322 30.08 -6.07 -17.46
C LEU A 322 31.32 -6.71 -16.81
N SER A 323 31.12 -7.45 -15.72
CA SER A 323 32.19 -8.18 -15.04
C SER A 323 32.74 -9.32 -15.90
N THR A 324 31.89 -10.02 -16.66
CA THR A 324 32.31 -11.04 -17.62
C THR A 324 33.13 -10.44 -18.76
N VAL A 325 32.73 -9.30 -19.31
CA VAL A 325 33.51 -8.56 -20.32
C VAL A 325 34.87 -8.15 -19.75
N CYS A 326 34.89 -7.63 -18.52
CA CYS A 326 36.13 -7.28 -17.84
C CYS A 326 37.06 -8.48 -17.63
N ALA A 327 36.51 -9.61 -17.17
CA ALA A 327 37.27 -10.85 -16.99
C ALA A 327 37.84 -11.36 -18.32
N TRP A 328 37.06 -11.28 -19.40
CA TRP A 328 37.51 -11.64 -20.74
C TRP A 328 38.73 -10.82 -21.20
N HIS A 329 38.69 -9.48 -20.99
CA HIS A 329 39.83 -8.62 -21.31
C HIS A 329 41.10 -8.94 -20.51
N GLY A 330 40.97 -9.52 -19.31
CA GLY A 330 42.10 -10.09 -18.58
C GLY A 330 42.59 -11.40 -19.20
N ILE A 331 41.68 -12.33 -19.48
CA ILE A 331 41.99 -13.68 -19.99
C ILE A 331 42.66 -13.62 -21.38
N VAL A 332 42.21 -12.73 -22.27
CA VAL A 332 42.76 -12.63 -23.63
C VAL A 332 44.26 -12.32 -23.65
N THR A 333 44.79 -11.68 -22.59
CA THR A 333 46.23 -11.37 -22.46
C THR A 333 47.10 -12.60 -22.20
N LEU A 334 46.51 -13.68 -21.70
CA LEU A 334 47.22 -14.92 -21.40
C LEU A 334 47.42 -15.80 -22.64
N LEU A 335 46.77 -15.48 -23.77
CA LEU A 335 46.84 -16.25 -25.00
C LEU A 335 48.12 -15.88 -25.79
N PRO A 336 49.10 -16.79 -25.94
CA PRO A 336 50.40 -16.46 -26.54
C PRO A 336 50.34 -16.32 -28.08
N ASN A 337 49.33 -16.90 -28.73
CA ASN A 337 49.20 -16.88 -30.19
C ASN A 337 48.15 -15.84 -30.62
N LYS A 338 48.62 -14.79 -31.32
CA LYS A 338 47.78 -13.65 -31.77
C LYS A 338 46.64 -14.09 -32.71
N GLU A 339 46.90 -14.95 -33.67
CA GLU A 339 45.87 -15.40 -34.62
C GLU A 339 44.76 -16.20 -33.92
N ARG A 340 45.14 -17.06 -32.96
CA ARG A 340 44.17 -17.79 -32.14
C ARG A 340 43.38 -16.85 -31.23
N ALA A 341 44.04 -15.85 -30.63
CA ALA A 341 43.36 -14.86 -29.80
C ALA A 341 42.33 -14.04 -30.61
N ASP A 342 42.64 -13.71 -31.86
CA ASP A 342 41.73 -13.02 -32.77
C ASP A 342 40.49 -13.83 -33.11
N PHE A 343 40.67 -15.11 -33.45
CA PHE A 343 39.56 -16.01 -33.69
C PHE A 343 38.67 -16.18 -32.45
N ILE A 344 39.28 -16.45 -31.28
CA ILE A 344 38.52 -16.69 -30.05
C ILE A 344 37.78 -15.42 -29.60
N GLU A 345 38.38 -14.23 -29.70
CA GLU A 345 37.71 -12.98 -29.33
C GLU A 345 36.48 -12.69 -30.19
N ASN A 346 36.55 -12.95 -31.50
CA ASN A 346 35.39 -12.79 -32.39
C ASN A 346 34.26 -13.76 -32.01
N VAL A 347 34.61 -15.01 -31.65
CA VAL A 347 33.63 -16.00 -31.16
C VAL A 347 33.01 -15.55 -29.83
N VAL A 348 33.82 -15.06 -28.89
CA VAL A 348 33.34 -14.59 -27.59
C VAL A 348 32.47 -13.34 -27.73
N LEU A 349 32.86 -12.38 -28.57
CA LEU A 349 32.06 -11.20 -28.88
C LEU A 349 30.69 -11.60 -29.47
N GLY A 350 30.68 -12.52 -30.43
CA GLY A 350 29.45 -13.07 -31.00
C GLY A 350 28.56 -13.72 -29.94
N CYS A 351 29.13 -14.58 -29.10
CA CYS A 351 28.42 -15.24 -28.02
C CYS A 351 27.84 -14.25 -26.99
N LEU A 352 28.65 -13.30 -26.50
CA LEU A 352 28.22 -12.27 -25.55
C LEU A 352 27.12 -11.37 -26.14
N THR A 353 27.23 -11.02 -27.41
CA THR A 353 26.20 -10.23 -28.11
C THR A 353 24.89 -11.00 -28.20
N ILE A 354 24.94 -12.29 -28.57
CA ILE A 354 23.76 -13.16 -28.63
C ILE A 354 23.11 -13.27 -27.24
N VAL A 355 23.90 -13.59 -26.20
CA VAL A 355 23.41 -13.67 -24.81
C VAL A 355 22.80 -12.34 -24.37
N TYR A 356 23.43 -11.21 -24.68
CA TYR A 356 22.94 -9.89 -24.35
C TYR A 356 21.60 -9.57 -25.05
N VAL A 357 21.48 -9.86 -26.34
CA VAL A 357 20.23 -9.66 -27.08
C VAL A 357 19.13 -10.55 -26.53
N PHE A 358 19.39 -11.84 -26.31
CA PHE A 358 18.41 -12.76 -25.72
C PHE A 358 17.99 -12.33 -24.32
N PHE A 359 18.93 -11.88 -23.48
CA PHE A 359 18.63 -11.38 -22.15
C PHE A 359 17.69 -10.16 -22.21
N ASN A 360 17.99 -9.16 -23.04
CA ASN A 360 17.15 -7.97 -23.17
C ASN A 360 15.77 -8.28 -23.78
N VAL A 361 15.71 -9.11 -24.82
CA VAL A 361 14.44 -9.54 -25.43
C VAL A 361 13.60 -10.33 -24.42
N GLY A 362 14.20 -11.28 -23.72
CA GLY A 362 13.54 -12.05 -22.66
C GLY A 362 13.03 -11.16 -21.54
N PHE A 363 13.81 -10.16 -21.14
CA PHE A 363 13.43 -9.18 -20.13
C PHE A 363 12.25 -8.30 -20.58
N VAL A 364 12.26 -7.81 -21.82
CA VAL A 364 11.13 -7.05 -22.39
C VAL A 364 9.87 -7.91 -22.46
N ILE A 365 9.99 -9.19 -22.85
CA ILE A 365 8.86 -10.13 -22.85
C ILE A 365 8.35 -10.33 -21.42
N LEU A 366 9.22 -10.51 -20.44
CA LEU A 366 8.84 -10.69 -19.04
C LEU A 366 8.07 -9.47 -18.53
N ILE A 367 8.58 -8.25 -18.78
CA ILE A 367 7.92 -6.99 -18.44
C ILE A 367 6.56 -6.88 -19.11
N TYR A 368 6.45 -7.29 -20.38
CA TYR A 368 5.19 -7.18 -21.11
C TYR A 368 4.17 -8.24 -20.67
N VAL A 369 4.58 -9.45 -20.32
CA VAL A 369 3.65 -10.55 -20.03
C VAL A 369 3.15 -10.50 -18.59
N PHE A 370 4.04 -10.41 -17.60
CA PHE A 370 3.67 -10.58 -16.18
C PHE A 370 2.91 -9.36 -15.63
N PRO A 371 3.49 -8.13 -15.66
CA PRO A 371 2.80 -6.90 -15.31
C PRO A 371 1.48 -6.67 -16.03
N PHE A 372 1.43 -6.85 -17.35
CA PHE A 372 0.19 -6.60 -18.08
C PHE A 372 -0.88 -7.62 -17.75
N ARG A 373 -0.53 -8.88 -17.46
CA ARG A 373 -1.51 -9.86 -17.00
C ARG A 373 -2.14 -9.43 -15.69
N LYS A 374 -1.33 -9.07 -14.67
CA LYS A 374 -1.84 -8.59 -13.36
C LYS A 374 -2.71 -7.35 -13.52
N ARG A 375 -2.26 -6.36 -14.30
CA ARG A 375 -3.02 -5.13 -14.58
C ARG A 375 -4.31 -5.38 -15.37
N ARG A 376 -4.31 -6.29 -16.34
CA ARG A 376 -5.53 -6.70 -17.08
C ARG A 376 -6.56 -7.32 -16.15
N THR A 377 -6.14 -8.18 -15.22
CA THR A 377 -7.04 -8.74 -14.21
C THR A 377 -7.67 -7.64 -13.35
N MET A 378 -6.87 -6.66 -12.90
CA MET A 378 -7.41 -5.53 -12.12
C MET A 378 -8.38 -4.66 -12.92
N GLN A 379 -8.07 -4.39 -14.19
CA GLN A 379 -8.98 -3.68 -15.09
C GLN A 379 -10.28 -4.44 -15.35
N GLN A 380 -10.23 -5.77 -15.38
CA GLN A 380 -11.44 -6.60 -15.49
C GLN A 380 -12.30 -6.45 -14.23
N LYS A 381 -11.72 -6.58 -13.03
CA LYS A 381 -12.43 -6.35 -11.76
C LYS A 381 -13.07 -4.96 -11.70
N ASP A 382 -12.36 -3.94 -12.16
CA ASP A 382 -12.87 -2.57 -12.24
C ASP A 382 -14.09 -2.43 -13.18
N ARG A 383 -14.07 -3.16 -14.32
CA ARG A 383 -15.20 -3.18 -15.26
C ARG A 383 -16.40 -3.90 -14.68
N GLU A 384 -16.19 -5.05 -14.05
CA GLU A 384 -17.22 -5.83 -13.37
C GLU A 384 -17.87 -4.97 -12.26
N TYR A 385 -17.06 -4.37 -11.39
CA TYR A 385 -17.53 -3.47 -10.32
C TYR A 385 -18.38 -2.31 -10.86
N LYS A 386 -17.93 -1.64 -11.94
CA LYS A 386 -18.70 -0.55 -12.58
C LYS A 386 -20.00 -1.05 -13.20
N SER A 387 -20.02 -2.26 -13.76
CA SER A 387 -21.23 -2.85 -14.34
C SER A 387 -22.28 -3.15 -13.26
N GLU A 388 -21.85 -3.65 -12.10
CA GLU A 388 -22.71 -3.94 -10.97
C GLU A 388 -23.25 -2.66 -10.32
N LEU A 389 -22.42 -1.63 -10.18
CA LEU A 389 -22.88 -0.31 -9.75
C LEU A 389 -23.96 0.27 -10.66
N LYS A 390 -23.82 0.10 -11.98
CA LYS A 390 -24.85 0.54 -12.94
C LYS A 390 -26.15 -0.24 -12.75
N ARG A 391 -26.08 -1.56 -12.60
CA ARG A 391 -27.26 -2.42 -12.34
C ARG A 391 -27.98 -2.02 -11.06
N ALA A 392 -27.25 -1.81 -9.97
CA ALA A 392 -27.81 -1.38 -8.69
C ALA A 392 -28.51 -0.01 -8.77
N ARG A 393 -27.99 0.93 -9.58
CA ARG A 393 -28.64 2.24 -9.81
C ARG A 393 -29.93 2.14 -10.62
N VAL A 394 -30.02 1.18 -11.55
CA VAL A 394 -31.23 0.95 -12.34
C VAL A 394 -32.33 0.35 -11.46
N ILE A 395 -32.02 -0.58 -10.57
CA ILE A 395 -33.00 -1.22 -9.68
C ILE A 395 -33.58 -0.22 -8.64
N LYS A 396 -32.80 0.80 -8.25
CA LYS A 396 -33.23 1.82 -7.28
C LYS A 396 -34.03 2.98 -7.91
N ARG A 397 -34.12 3.07 -9.23
CA ARG A 397 -34.95 4.03 -9.97
C ARG A 397 -36.25 3.36 -10.38
#